data_AF-A0A7C6Y0Y1-F1
#
_entry.id   AF-A0A7C6Y0Y1-F1
#
_cell.length_a   1.000
_cell.length_b   1.000
_cell.length_c   1.000
_cell.angle_alpha   90.00
_cell.angle_beta   90.00
_cell.angle_gamma   90.00
#
_symmetry.space_group_name_H-M   'P 1'
#
loop_
_entity.id
_entity.type
_entity.pdbx_description
1 polymer ?
#
loop_
_entity_poly.entity_id
_entity_poly.type
_entity_poly.pdbx_seq_one_letter_code
_entity_poly.pdbx_strand_id
1 'polypeptide(L)'
;FKTCHSIPDSVGLAITTRAGIIVYTSDFKFDQTPVDKQVMDFYKLSELGNKGVLLAITDSTNAEKPGFTPSEKEAGKNIKEIFRTATGRIIVATFASNVHRIQQVIDAAYIHKRKVAVVGRSMVYVVQIAMELGYLKVPKGTLVEVDTLNNYPLNQIVLLTTGSQGEPMSALTRISKSDHRKVSINPGDTVIISALAIPGNEKMVSKTIDNLFRLGANVIYEPAAGVHVSGHASQDELKMMLNLLKPKYVMPVHGEYRHMIHHAKLAEEVGVPPGNIFLTEIGNVLELTNNSCKINGSVASGKVLVDGLGIGDVGNIVLRDRKHLSEDGIFIVIMTISSEDNHLITGPDIVSRGFVYVRESEALLEEARELVTRNLEELGKKNKQDWSSIKNGVKDIMAEFLYKKTGRRPMILPIVIEV
;
A
#
# COMPACT_ATOMS: atom_id res chain seq x y z
N PHE A 1 7.66 -20.61 17.31
CA PHE A 1 9.00 -20.19 17.77
C PHE A 1 9.11 -18.69 17.57
N LYS A 2 9.92 -18.01 18.38
CA LYS A 2 10.07 -16.55 18.28
C LYS A 2 10.81 -16.17 17.00
N THR A 3 10.39 -15.10 16.35
CA THR A 3 11.09 -14.47 15.22
C THR A 3 11.41 -13.01 15.53
N CYS A 4 12.33 -12.41 14.77
CA CYS A 4 12.55 -10.97 14.78
C CYS A 4 11.88 -10.37 13.54
N HIS A 5 11.09 -9.31 13.71
CA HIS A 5 10.48 -8.59 12.60
C HIS A 5 10.34 -7.10 12.93
N SER A 6 9.66 -6.34 12.07
CA SER A 6 9.38 -4.90 12.22
C SER A 6 8.33 -4.56 13.30
N ILE A 7 7.77 -5.57 13.97
CA ILE A 7 6.80 -5.47 15.06
C ILE A 7 7.23 -6.40 16.22
N PRO A 8 6.96 -6.05 17.50
CA PRO A 8 7.21 -6.96 18.62
C PRO A 8 6.38 -8.24 18.53
N ASP A 9 6.83 -9.27 19.25
CA ASP A 9 6.11 -10.55 19.44
C ASP A 9 5.71 -11.28 18.15
N SER A 10 6.51 -11.12 17.10
CA SER A 10 6.43 -11.94 15.89
C SER A 10 6.81 -13.40 16.19
N VAL A 11 6.06 -14.34 15.59
CA VAL A 11 6.27 -15.77 15.76
C VAL A 11 6.20 -16.52 14.43
N GLY A 12 7.05 -17.53 14.29
CA GLY A 12 6.90 -18.59 13.29
C GLY A 12 6.18 -19.79 13.90
N LEU A 13 5.55 -20.61 13.06
CA LEU A 13 4.78 -21.78 13.45
C LEU A 13 5.47 -23.06 13.00
N ALA A 14 5.48 -24.07 13.87
CA ALA A 14 5.83 -25.44 13.51
C ALA A 14 4.58 -26.30 13.73
N ILE A 15 3.99 -26.77 12.64
CA ILE A 15 2.73 -27.49 12.61
C ILE A 15 3.05 -28.98 12.42
N THR A 16 2.85 -29.76 13.47
CA THR A 16 3.06 -31.21 13.41
C THR A 16 1.81 -31.87 12.88
N THR A 17 1.96 -32.60 11.78
CA THR A 17 0.88 -33.40 11.18
C THR A 17 1.28 -34.88 11.13
N ARG A 18 0.36 -35.75 10.73
CA ARG A 18 0.68 -37.17 10.45
C ARG A 18 1.66 -37.34 9.29
N ALA A 19 1.71 -36.37 8.36
CA ALA A 19 2.59 -36.42 7.20
C ALA A 19 4.02 -35.99 7.54
N GLY A 20 4.18 -35.06 8.48
CA GLY A 20 5.44 -34.50 8.89
C GLY A 20 5.28 -33.11 9.49
N ILE A 21 6.41 -32.46 9.77
CA ILE A 21 6.47 -31.11 10.35
C ILE A 21 6.44 -30.08 9.23
N ILE A 22 5.48 -29.15 9.28
CA ILE A 22 5.42 -27.98 8.40
C ILE A 22 5.90 -26.77 9.20
N VAL A 23 6.88 -26.04 8.69
CA VAL A 23 7.36 -24.80 9.29
C VAL A 23 6.89 -23.62 8.45
N TYR A 24 6.13 -22.72 9.06
CA TYR A 24 5.82 -21.42 8.49
C TYR A 24 6.63 -20.35 9.24
N THR A 25 7.52 -19.66 8.53
CA THR A 25 8.42 -18.70 9.19
C THR A 25 7.71 -17.43 9.65
N SER A 26 6.54 -17.12 9.09
CA SER A 26 6.02 -15.73 9.05
C SER A 26 7.04 -14.80 8.37
N ASP A 27 6.76 -13.51 8.39
CA ASP A 27 7.72 -12.46 8.09
C ASP A 27 8.82 -12.44 9.16
N PHE A 28 10.09 -12.39 8.74
CA PHE A 28 11.21 -12.47 9.67
C PHE A 28 12.48 -11.83 9.11
N LYS A 29 13.40 -11.51 10.01
CA LYS A 29 14.84 -11.35 9.76
C LYS A 29 15.65 -11.98 10.89
N PHE A 30 16.95 -12.17 10.70
CA PHE A 30 17.88 -12.57 11.76
C PHE A 30 18.58 -11.33 12.35
N ASP A 31 17.90 -10.65 13.26
CA ASP A 31 18.52 -9.59 14.05
C ASP A 31 19.28 -10.18 15.25
N GLN A 32 20.61 -10.06 15.23
CA GLN A 32 21.49 -10.55 16.31
C GLN A 32 21.52 -9.61 17.52
N THR A 33 21.09 -8.36 17.34
CA THR A 33 21.10 -7.36 18.39
C THR A 33 19.78 -6.59 18.45
N PRO A 34 18.61 -7.25 18.56
CA PRO A 34 17.32 -6.59 18.50
C PRO A 34 17.14 -5.62 19.68
N VAL A 35 16.22 -4.67 19.52
CA VAL A 35 15.98 -3.58 20.48
C VAL A 35 15.46 -4.10 21.81
N ASP A 36 14.54 -5.05 21.77
CA ASP A 36 13.93 -5.73 22.92
C ASP A 36 14.84 -6.83 23.54
N LYS A 37 16.02 -7.07 22.94
CA LYS A 37 16.98 -8.13 23.30
C LYS A 37 16.43 -9.55 23.13
N GLN A 38 15.34 -9.71 22.39
CA GLN A 38 14.74 -11.01 22.11
C GLN A 38 15.20 -11.52 20.75
N VAL A 39 16.32 -12.24 20.74
CA VAL A 39 16.85 -12.86 19.51
C VAL A 39 15.96 -14.00 19.03
N MET A 40 16.01 -14.28 17.74
CA MET A 40 15.39 -15.48 17.17
C MET A 40 15.98 -16.74 17.79
N ASP A 41 15.14 -17.75 18.00
CA ASP A 41 15.53 -19.00 18.66
C ASP A 41 16.21 -19.97 17.69
N PHE A 42 17.53 -19.78 17.47
CA PHE A 42 18.36 -20.63 16.62
C PHE A 42 18.38 -22.09 17.06
N TYR A 43 18.35 -22.34 18.37
CA TYR A 43 18.33 -23.68 18.94
C TYR A 43 17.05 -24.41 18.54
N LYS A 44 15.91 -23.74 18.66
CA LYS A 44 14.63 -24.32 18.27
C LYS A 44 14.53 -24.62 16.78
N LEU A 45 15.05 -23.71 15.94
CA LEU A 45 15.11 -23.93 14.48
C LEU A 45 15.96 -25.17 14.14
N SER A 46 17.13 -25.30 14.78
CA SER A 46 18.03 -26.42 14.58
C SER A 46 17.43 -27.74 15.09
N GLU A 47 16.72 -27.71 16.22
CA GLU A 47 15.97 -28.86 16.75
C GLU A 47 14.89 -29.31 15.76
N LEU A 48 14.16 -28.38 15.16
CA LEU A 48 13.15 -28.67 14.13
C LEU A 48 13.79 -29.29 12.89
N GLY A 49 14.91 -28.75 12.42
CA GLY A 49 15.64 -29.32 11.29
C GLY A 49 16.12 -30.74 11.55
N ASN A 50 16.63 -31.02 12.75
CA ASN A 50 17.06 -32.37 13.15
C ASN A 50 15.89 -33.36 13.25
N LYS A 51 14.67 -32.88 13.54
CA LYS A 51 13.44 -33.70 13.55
C LYS A 51 12.92 -34.03 12.15
N GLY A 52 13.46 -33.38 11.11
CA GLY A 52 13.01 -33.53 9.73
C GLY A 52 11.81 -32.64 9.41
N VAL A 53 12.07 -31.47 8.84
CA VAL A 53 11.02 -30.58 8.32
C VAL A 53 10.56 -31.09 6.96
N LEU A 54 9.26 -31.38 6.84
CA LEU A 54 8.66 -31.84 5.57
C LEU A 54 8.53 -30.68 4.59
N LEU A 55 7.98 -29.55 5.04
CA LEU A 55 7.76 -28.36 4.22
C LEU A 55 8.16 -27.10 4.98
N ALA A 56 8.97 -26.25 4.37
CA ALA A 56 9.20 -24.89 4.83
C ALA A 56 8.42 -23.89 3.96
N ILE A 57 7.58 -23.08 4.59
CA ILE A 57 6.83 -21.98 4.00
C ILE A 57 7.51 -20.68 4.46
N THR A 58 8.18 -19.99 3.55
CA THR A 58 9.19 -18.96 3.90
C THR A 58 8.91 -17.59 3.28
N ASP A 59 9.11 -16.51 4.04
CA ASP A 59 9.01 -15.11 3.56
C ASP A 59 10.00 -14.84 2.42
N SER A 60 9.53 -14.24 1.33
CA SER A 60 10.31 -13.97 0.11
C SER A 60 10.54 -12.48 -0.15
N THR A 61 10.01 -11.59 0.68
CA THR A 61 9.90 -10.13 0.42
C THR A 61 11.21 -9.51 -0.06
N ASN A 62 12.34 -9.93 0.52
CA ASN A 62 13.67 -9.39 0.26
C ASN A 62 14.61 -10.38 -0.46
N ALA A 63 14.08 -11.41 -1.14
CA ALA A 63 14.88 -12.43 -1.83
C ALA A 63 15.80 -11.88 -2.94
N GLU A 64 15.54 -10.68 -3.44
CA GLU A 64 16.41 -9.99 -4.41
C GLU A 64 17.56 -9.21 -3.75
N LYS A 65 17.52 -9.00 -2.43
CA LYS A 65 18.51 -8.18 -1.72
C LYS A 65 19.67 -9.05 -1.23
N PRO A 66 20.89 -8.84 -1.75
CA PRO A 66 22.05 -9.61 -1.31
C PRO A 66 22.44 -9.27 0.13
N GLY A 67 23.25 -10.14 0.74
CA GLY A 67 23.82 -9.91 2.05
C GLY A 67 22.84 -10.15 3.21
N PHE A 68 23.07 -9.40 4.29
CA PHE A 68 22.28 -9.43 5.53
C PHE A 68 21.50 -8.13 5.71
N THR A 69 20.30 -8.23 6.28
CA THR A 69 19.54 -7.08 6.76
C THR A 69 20.20 -6.51 8.01
N PRO A 70 20.47 -5.20 8.08
CA PRO A 70 21.05 -4.61 9.28
C PRO A 70 20.11 -4.71 10.49
N SER A 71 20.72 -4.74 11.68
CA SER A 71 19.99 -4.71 12.95
C SER A 71 19.19 -3.41 13.11
N GLU A 72 18.03 -3.48 13.75
CA GLU A 72 17.27 -2.29 14.15
C GLU A 72 18.11 -1.33 15.01
N LYS A 73 19.11 -1.82 15.76
CA LYS A 73 20.01 -0.94 16.53
C LYS A 73 20.83 0.01 15.67
N GLU A 74 21.18 -0.37 14.44
CA GLU A 74 21.91 0.53 13.53
C GLU A 74 21.06 1.76 13.18
N ALA A 75 19.78 1.57 12.87
CA ALA A 75 18.84 2.68 12.67
C ALA A 75 18.74 3.57 13.92
N GLY A 76 18.67 2.95 15.10
CA GLY A 76 18.65 3.68 16.38
C GLY A 76 19.91 4.52 16.65
N LYS A 77 21.10 4.07 16.23
CA LYS A 77 22.34 4.85 16.36
C LYS A 77 22.30 6.11 15.50
N ASN A 78 21.89 5.98 14.25
CA ASN A 78 21.79 7.11 13.32
C ASN A 78 20.72 8.12 13.76
N ILE A 79 19.57 7.63 14.26
CA ILE A 79 18.54 8.49 14.84
C ILE A 79 19.08 9.28 16.04
N LYS A 80 19.83 8.65 16.95
CA LYS A 80 20.46 9.34 18.09
C LYS A 80 21.44 10.42 17.63
N GLU A 81 22.23 10.16 16.60
CA GLU A 81 23.18 11.13 16.06
C GLU A 81 22.47 12.35 15.44
N ILE A 82 21.35 12.13 14.76
CA ILE A 82 20.50 13.23 14.27
C ILE A 82 19.95 14.05 15.43
N PHE A 83 19.47 13.40 16.49
CA PHE A 83 18.96 14.09 17.67
C PHE A 83 20.02 14.95 18.39
N ARG A 84 21.27 14.51 18.36
CA ARG A 84 22.43 15.22 18.91
C ARG A 84 22.75 16.50 18.13
N THR A 85 22.63 16.47 16.81
CA THR A 85 23.06 17.56 15.92
C THR A 85 21.93 18.53 15.55
N ALA A 86 20.68 18.10 15.62
CA ALA A 86 19.53 18.94 15.28
C ALA A 86 19.39 20.14 16.23
N THR A 87 19.30 21.35 15.66
CA THR A 87 19.18 22.61 16.42
C THR A 87 17.72 23.04 16.63
N GLY A 88 16.80 22.59 15.78
CA GLY A 88 15.37 22.92 15.82
C GLY A 88 14.49 21.76 16.31
N ARG A 89 13.21 21.80 15.91
CA ARG A 89 12.28 20.69 16.15
C ARG A 89 12.68 19.49 15.30
N ILE A 90 12.40 18.29 15.79
CA ILE A 90 12.58 17.05 15.03
C ILE A 90 11.20 16.46 14.77
N ILE A 91 10.92 16.09 13.52
CA ILE A 91 9.70 15.40 13.11
C ILE A 91 10.11 14.02 12.60
N VAL A 92 9.68 12.95 13.25
CA VAL A 92 9.98 11.58 12.86
C VAL A 92 8.73 10.92 12.31
N ALA A 93 8.74 10.58 11.02
CA ALA A 93 7.70 9.81 10.37
C ALA A 93 8.12 8.35 10.24
N THR A 94 7.31 7.44 10.79
CA THR A 94 7.55 5.99 10.69
C THR A 94 6.24 5.21 10.66
N PHE A 95 6.31 3.89 10.44
CA PHE A 95 5.16 3.01 10.55
C PHE A 95 4.70 2.92 12.01
N ALA A 96 3.40 3.12 12.25
CA ALA A 96 2.86 3.06 13.60
C ALA A 96 3.08 1.70 14.28
N SER A 97 3.10 0.62 13.49
CA SER A 97 3.37 -0.75 13.97
C SER A 97 4.81 -0.99 14.40
N ASN A 98 5.77 -0.14 14.03
CA ASN A 98 7.18 -0.34 14.40
C ASN A 98 7.48 0.21 15.79
N VAL A 99 6.99 -0.50 16.81
CA VAL A 99 7.13 -0.15 18.23
C VAL A 99 8.60 -0.06 18.65
N HIS A 100 9.49 -0.89 18.09
CA HIS A 100 10.93 -0.84 18.36
C HIS A 100 11.56 0.48 17.87
N ARG A 101 11.18 0.95 16.68
CA ARG A 101 11.60 2.26 16.17
C ARG A 101 11.05 3.39 17.03
N ILE A 102 9.79 3.30 17.45
CA ILE A 102 9.17 4.28 18.34
C ILE A 102 9.93 4.35 19.68
N GLN A 103 10.29 3.21 20.27
CA GLN A 103 11.11 3.14 21.48
C GLN A 103 12.44 3.87 21.29
N GLN A 104 13.14 3.62 20.19
CA GLN A 104 14.42 4.28 19.89
C GLN A 104 14.29 5.81 19.76
N VAL A 105 13.20 6.29 19.15
CA VAL A 105 12.89 7.72 19.05
C VAL A 105 12.63 8.32 20.43
N ILE A 106 11.86 7.63 21.28
CA ILE A 106 11.57 8.07 22.65
C ILE A 106 12.83 8.08 23.51
N ASP A 107 13.68 7.06 23.39
CA ASP A 107 14.96 6.98 24.09
C ASP A 107 15.89 8.13 23.67
N ALA A 108 15.98 8.40 22.37
CA ALA A 108 16.77 9.52 21.85
C ALA A 108 16.21 10.86 22.36
N ALA A 109 14.90 11.05 22.34
CA ALA A 109 14.26 12.25 22.88
C ALA A 109 14.59 12.44 24.37
N TYR A 110 14.48 11.38 25.17
CA TYR A 110 14.76 11.42 26.60
C TYR A 110 16.22 11.78 26.89
N ILE A 111 17.18 11.14 26.22
CA ILE A 111 18.62 11.41 26.37
C ILE A 111 18.95 12.87 26.06
N HIS A 112 18.34 13.43 25.01
CA HIS A 112 18.55 14.81 24.58
C HIS A 112 17.59 15.82 25.24
N LYS A 113 16.88 15.41 26.31
CA LYS A 113 15.96 16.25 27.10
C LYS A 113 14.86 16.91 26.24
N ARG A 114 14.40 16.21 25.21
CA ARG A 114 13.29 16.62 24.34
C ARG A 114 11.98 15.99 24.80
N LYS A 115 10.87 16.67 24.50
CA LYS A 115 9.49 16.24 24.68
C LYS A 115 8.94 15.69 23.38
N VAL A 116 8.23 14.58 23.47
CA VAL A 116 7.65 13.87 22.33
C VAL A 116 6.14 14.11 22.33
N ALA A 117 5.61 14.63 21.22
CA ALA A 117 4.19 14.66 20.95
C ALA A 117 3.84 13.72 19.79
N VAL A 118 2.83 12.89 19.97
CA VAL A 118 2.40 11.90 18.99
C VAL A 118 1.31 12.49 18.09
N VAL A 119 1.49 12.41 16.77
CA VAL A 119 0.60 13.00 15.78
C VAL A 119 0.05 11.92 14.84
N GLY A 120 -1.27 11.77 14.84
CA GLY A 120 -2.00 10.81 14.01
C GLY A 120 -2.65 9.71 14.83
N ARG A 121 -3.93 9.44 14.53
CA ARG A 121 -4.81 8.54 15.31
C ARG A 121 -4.21 7.14 15.50
N SER A 122 -3.73 6.53 14.42
CA SER A 122 -3.16 5.18 14.47
C SER A 122 -1.89 5.12 15.31
N MET A 123 -1.03 6.15 15.25
CA MET A 123 0.19 6.20 16.07
C MET A 123 -0.15 6.38 17.56
N VAL A 124 -1.10 7.26 17.88
CA VAL A 124 -1.57 7.44 19.27
C VAL A 124 -2.11 6.12 19.84
N TYR A 125 -2.96 5.43 19.07
CA TYR A 125 -3.54 4.16 19.46
C TYR A 125 -2.47 3.08 19.71
N VAL A 126 -1.52 2.91 18.79
CA VAL A 126 -0.46 1.89 18.95
C VAL A 126 0.48 2.24 20.10
N VAL A 127 0.86 3.50 20.28
CA VAL A 127 1.70 3.95 21.40
C VAL A 127 1.01 3.62 22.73
N GLN A 128 -0.28 3.91 22.86
CA GLN A 128 -1.03 3.62 24.08
C GLN A 128 -1.05 2.13 24.38
N ILE A 129 -1.43 1.29 23.41
CA ILE A 129 -1.48 -0.17 23.60
C ILE A 129 -0.10 -0.74 23.91
N ALA A 130 0.94 -0.28 23.20
CA ALA A 130 2.29 -0.76 23.43
C ALA A 130 2.80 -0.39 24.84
N MET A 131 2.39 0.75 25.38
CA MET A 131 2.67 1.14 26.78
C MET A 131 1.91 0.25 27.77
N GLU A 132 0.61 0.02 27.54
CA GLU A 132 -0.25 -0.82 28.38
C GLU A 132 0.26 -2.27 28.45
N LEU A 133 0.71 -2.82 27.33
CA LEU A 133 1.25 -4.18 27.22
C LEU A 133 2.73 -4.28 27.61
N GLY A 134 3.41 -3.16 27.87
CA GLY A 134 4.81 -3.13 28.30
C GLY A 134 5.87 -3.27 27.19
N TYR A 135 5.46 -3.24 25.91
CA TYR A 135 6.37 -3.20 24.76
C TYR A 135 7.05 -1.83 24.59
N LEU A 136 6.41 -0.77 25.06
CA LEU A 136 6.93 0.59 24.99
C LEU A 136 7.14 1.17 26.39
N LYS A 137 8.38 1.52 26.71
CA LYS A 137 8.79 2.11 27.98
C LYS A 137 9.05 3.58 27.78
N VAL A 138 8.21 4.41 28.40
CA VAL A 138 8.30 5.86 28.28
C VAL A 138 8.66 6.46 29.64
N PRO A 139 9.85 7.09 29.78
CA PRO A 139 10.18 7.82 31.00
C PRO A 139 9.16 8.92 31.31
N LYS A 140 8.89 9.14 32.60
CA LYS A 140 7.89 10.13 33.03
C LYS A 140 8.23 11.52 32.49
N GLY A 141 7.22 12.20 31.96
CA GLY A 141 7.35 13.55 31.42
C GLY A 141 8.03 13.65 30.05
N THR A 142 8.32 12.52 29.37
CA THR A 142 8.82 12.54 27.98
C THR A 142 7.70 12.78 26.98
N LEU A 143 6.55 12.10 27.13
CA LEU A 143 5.38 12.34 26.30
C LEU A 143 4.59 13.57 26.78
N VAL A 144 4.16 14.39 25.84
CA VAL A 144 3.33 15.58 26.07
C VAL A 144 2.20 15.67 25.05
N GLU A 145 1.15 16.39 25.37
CA GLU A 145 0.06 16.65 24.44
C GLU A 145 0.47 17.65 23.37
N VAL A 146 -0.02 17.46 22.14
CA VAL A 146 0.27 18.34 20.99
C VAL A 146 -0.09 19.79 21.30
N ASP A 147 -1.15 20.05 22.07
CA ASP A 147 -1.61 21.40 22.39
C ASP A 147 -0.68 22.14 23.36
N THR A 148 0.18 21.41 24.08
CA THR A 148 1.12 21.98 25.06
C THR A 148 2.49 22.30 24.45
N LEU A 149 2.71 22.00 23.17
CA LEU A 149 4.01 22.15 22.50
C LEU A 149 4.55 23.58 22.51
N ASN A 150 3.67 24.58 22.47
CA ASN A 150 4.06 26.00 22.50
C ASN A 150 4.71 26.42 23.84
N ASN A 151 4.60 25.60 24.88
CA ASN A 151 5.23 25.85 26.17
C ASN A 151 6.72 25.45 26.21
N TYR A 152 7.23 24.83 25.14
CA TYR A 152 8.60 24.33 25.08
C TYR A 152 9.42 25.07 24.00
N PRO A 153 10.73 25.29 24.23
CA PRO A 153 11.65 25.72 23.20
C PRO A 153 11.64 24.77 21.99
N LEU A 154 11.81 25.30 20.77
CA LEU A 154 11.76 24.51 19.53
C LEU A 154 12.76 23.34 19.54
N ASN A 155 13.96 23.55 20.07
CA ASN A 155 15.00 22.52 20.18
C ASN A 155 14.70 21.44 21.24
N GLN A 156 13.60 21.56 21.98
CA GLN A 156 13.11 20.54 22.91
C GLN A 156 11.93 19.76 22.35
N ILE A 157 11.48 20.01 21.11
CA ILE A 157 10.28 19.39 20.56
C ILE A 157 10.64 18.26 19.59
N VAL A 158 9.95 17.12 19.77
CA VAL A 158 9.93 15.99 18.85
C VAL A 158 8.48 15.67 18.49
N LEU A 159 8.18 15.59 17.21
CA LEU A 159 6.89 15.15 16.70
C LEU A 159 7.04 13.74 16.14
N LEU A 160 6.36 12.77 16.73
CA LEU A 160 6.31 11.40 16.23
C LEU A 160 5.02 11.23 15.40
N THR A 161 5.15 11.01 14.10
CA THR A 161 4.02 11.09 13.17
C THR A 161 3.86 9.87 12.28
N THR A 162 2.63 9.66 11.78
CA THR A 162 2.32 8.81 10.62
C THR A 162 2.62 9.54 9.30
N GLY A 163 2.53 8.83 8.18
CA GLY A 163 2.62 9.42 6.84
C GLY A 163 3.95 9.23 6.14
N SER A 164 4.72 8.21 6.54
CA SER A 164 5.99 7.89 5.92
C SER A 164 5.86 7.36 4.48
N GLN A 165 4.65 6.99 4.04
CA GLN A 165 4.35 6.56 2.66
C GLN A 165 3.65 7.64 1.82
N GLY A 166 3.52 8.86 2.34
CA GLY A 166 2.89 9.96 1.62
C GLY A 166 1.36 9.84 1.48
N GLU A 167 0.71 9.02 2.30
CA GLU A 167 -0.73 8.79 2.21
C GLU A 167 -1.49 10.12 2.39
N PRO A 168 -2.44 10.47 1.50
CA PRO A 168 -2.99 11.82 1.42
C PRO A 168 -3.56 12.39 2.74
N MET A 169 -4.16 11.53 3.56
CA MET A 169 -4.82 11.90 4.82
C MET A 169 -3.93 11.68 6.06
N SER A 170 -2.70 11.21 5.87
CA SER A 170 -1.75 11.01 6.96
C SER A 170 -1.27 12.33 7.57
N ALA A 171 -0.77 12.25 8.80
CA ALA A 171 -0.36 13.44 9.53
C ALA A 171 0.80 14.19 8.82
N LEU A 172 1.88 13.51 8.42
CA LEU A 172 3.00 14.16 7.74
C LEU A 172 2.59 14.80 6.41
N THR A 173 1.78 14.11 5.60
CA THR A 173 1.35 14.66 4.30
C THR A 173 0.45 15.88 4.46
N ARG A 174 -0.39 15.94 5.49
CA ARG A 174 -1.17 17.14 5.80
C ARG A 174 -0.30 18.27 6.34
N ILE A 175 0.69 17.95 7.17
CA ILE A 175 1.68 18.91 7.68
C ILE A 175 2.48 19.51 6.51
N SER A 176 2.94 18.70 5.55
CA SER A 176 3.69 19.18 4.38
C SER A 176 2.86 20.04 3.42
N LYS A 177 1.53 19.88 3.42
CA LYS A 177 0.60 20.72 2.67
C LYS A 177 0.10 21.94 3.46
N SER A 178 0.58 22.16 4.68
CA SER A 178 0.08 23.20 5.59
C SER A 178 -1.43 23.09 5.89
N ASP A 179 -1.98 21.88 5.87
CA ASP A 179 -3.40 21.57 6.10
C ASP A 179 -3.64 20.95 7.50
N HIS A 180 -2.59 20.70 8.27
CA HIS A 180 -2.74 20.10 9.60
C HIS A 180 -3.08 21.16 10.67
N ARG A 181 -4.24 20.99 11.34
CA ARG A 181 -4.84 21.99 12.24
C ARG A 181 -3.93 22.50 13.37
N LYS A 182 -3.02 21.67 13.88
CA LYS A 182 -2.23 21.96 15.09
C LYS A 182 -0.72 22.05 14.84
N VAL A 183 -0.25 21.68 13.65
CA VAL A 183 1.18 21.50 13.39
C VAL A 183 1.48 22.03 11.99
N SER A 184 2.41 22.96 11.89
CA SER A 184 3.02 23.44 10.65
C SER A 184 4.51 23.09 10.63
N ILE A 185 5.12 23.08 9.44
CA ILE A 185 6.59 23.08 9.30
C ILE A 185 7.09 24.50 9.41
N ASN A 186 8.20 24.67 10.13
CA ASN A 186 8.94 25.91 10.23
C ASN A 186 10.30 25.75 9.53
N PRO A 187 10.85 26.81 8.92
CA PRO A 187 12.21 26.78 8.38
C PRO A 187 13.22 26.32 9.44
N GLY A 188 14.08 25.37 9.09
CA GLY A 188 15.09 24.79 9.98
C GLY A 188 14.62 23.56 10.76
N ASP A 189 13.35 23.17 10.70
CA ASP A 189 12.90 21.88 11.24
C ASP A 189 13.67 20.72 10.59
N THR A 190 13.96 19.67 11.36
CA THR A 190 14.54 18.43 10.85
C THR A 190 13.44 17.37 10.71
N VAL A 191 13.23 16.84 9.51
CA VAL A 191 12.22 15.80 9.25
C VAL A 191 12.92 14.49 8.90
N ILE A 192 12.71 13.44 9.69
CA ILE A 192 13.24 12.10 9.47
C ILE A 192 12.13 11.22 8.90
N ILE A 193 12.29 10.75 7.66
CA ILE A 193 11.41 9.73 7.07
C ILE A 193 12.05 8.37 7.32
N SER A 194 11.63 7.74 8.41
CA SER A 194 12.17 6.47 8.92
C SER A 194 11.45 5.27 8.32
N ALA A 195 11.32 5.26 6.99
CA ALA A 195 10.71 4.21 6.17
C ALA A 195 11.25 4.24 4.74
N LEU A 196 11.16 3.11 4.04
CA LEU A 196 11.31 3.07 2.58
C LEU A 196 9.94 3.16 1.92
N ALA A 197 9.87 3.80 0.76
CA ALA A 197 8.66 3.80 -0.05
C ALA A 197 8.33 2.35 -0.45
N ILE A 198 7.10 1.94 -0.15
CA ILE A 198 6.53 0.68 -0.63
C ILE A 198 6.30 0.84 -2.14
N PRO A 199 6.58 -0.18 -2.96
CA PRO A 199 6.32 -0.15 -4.40
C PRO A 199 4.93 0.40 -4.74
N GLY A 200 4.88 1.44 -5.58
CA GLY A 200 3.66 2.16 -5.96
C GLY A 200 3.43 3.47 -5.19
N ASN A 201 4.07 3.68 -4.04
CA ASN A 201 3.92 4.89 -3.23
C ASN A 201 5.01 5.94 -3.48
N GLU A 202 6.00 5.66 -4.33
CA GLU A 202 7.19 6.51 -4.54
C GLU A 202 6.79 7.94 -4.89
N LYS A 203 5.84 8.11 -5.82
CA LYS A 203 5.35 9.44 -6.24
C LYS A 203 4.74 10.23 -5.08
N MET A 204 4.01 9.57 -4.18
CA MET A 204 3.38 10.22 -3.03
C MET A 204 4.40 10.63 -1.98
N VAL A 205 5.39 9.77 -1.72
CA VAL A 205 6.52 10.05 -0.83
C VAL A 205 7.35 11.22 -1.38
N SER A 206 7.76 11.18 -2.64
CA SER A 206 8.51 12.26 -3.30
C SER A 206 7.77 13.59 -3.23
N LYS A 207 6.46 13.61 -3.51
CA LYS A 207 5.66 14.84 -3.39
C LYS A 207 5.64 15.39 -1.97
N THR A 208 5.59 14.52 -0.96
CA THR A 208 5.63 14.91 0.45
C THR A 208 7.01 15.52 0.79
N ILE A 209 8.09 14.89 0.34
CA ILE A 209 9.47 15.37 0.52
C ILE A 209 9.66 16.75 -0.14
N ASP A 210 9.24 16.91 -1.40
CA ASP A 210 9.33 18.18 -2.11
C ASP A 210 8.63 19.31 -1.36
N ASN A 211 7.44 19.04 -0.83
CA ASN A 211 6.68 20.01 -0.05
C ASN A 211 7.40 20.40 1.24
N LEU A 212 8.00 19.42 1.95
CA LEU A 212 8.78 19.70 3.17
C LEU A 212 10.00 20.58 2.87
N PHE A 213 10.72 20.30 1.77
CA PHE A 213 11.82 21.15 1.31
C PHE A 213 11.36 22.56 0.93
N ARG A 214 10.23 22.70 0.22
CA ARG A 214 9.64 24.02 -0.09
C ARG A 214 9.32 24.84 1.15
N LEU A 215 8.97 24.19 2.26
CA LEU A 215 8.72 24.83 3.56
C LEU A 215 10.00 25.12 4.36
N GLY A 216 11.18 24.81 3.82
CA GLY A 216 12.47 25.09 4.44
C GLY A 216 12.91 24.06 5.50
N ALA A 217 12.34 22.85 5.48
CA ALA A 217 12.79 21.77 6.37
C ALA A 217 14.06 21.08 5.84
N ASN A 218 14.88 20.60 6.78
CA ASN A 218 15.98 19.68 6.53
C ASN A 218 15.42 18.24 6.54
N VAL A 219 15.23 17.65 5.35
CA VAL A 219 14.62 16.31 5.23
C VAL A 219 15.70 15.23 5.14
N ILE A 220 15.64 14.25 6.04
CA ILE A 220 16.48 13.06 6.08
C ILE A 220 15.64 11.88 5.62
N TYR A 221 15.93 11.40 4.42
CA TYR A 221 15.25 10.30 3.75
C TYR A 221 16.30 9.41 3.08
N GLU A 222 15.88 8.29 2.47
CA GLU A 222 16.72 7.33 1.72
C GLU A 222 17.52 6.29 2.54
N PRO A 223 17.87 5.13 1.93
CA PRO A 223 18.68 4.09 2.57
C PRO A 223 20.03 4.57 3.10
N ALA A 224 20.68 5.52 2.41
CA ALA A 224 22.02 6.00 2.75
C ALA A 224 22.09 6.74 4.10
N ALA A 225 20.98 7.35 4.54
CA ALA A 225 20.88 7.96 5.85
C ALA A 225 20.85 6.92 7.00
N GLY A 226 20.61 5.65 6.67
CA GLY A 226 20.59 4.55 7.63
C GLY A 226 19.56 4.70 8.74
N VAL A 227 18.49 5.49 8.54
CA VAL A 227 17.41 5.74 9.51
C VAL A 227 16.28 4.72 9.44
N HIS A 228 16.39 3.73 8.55
CA HIS A 228 15.45 2.64 8.40
C HIS A 228 16.20 1.36 8.01
N VAL A 229 15.74 0.24 8.57
CA VAL A 229 16.13 -1.11 8.16
C VAL A 229 14.87 -1.91 7.87
N SER A 230 14.96 -2.87 6.94
CA SER A 230 13.85 -3.77 6.63
C SER A 230 13.50 -4.64 7.84
N GLY A 231 12.24 -5.06 7.91
CA GLY A 231 11.80 -6.14 8.80
C GLY A 231 12.03 -7.55 8.23
N HIS A 232 12.34 -7.65 6.92
CA HIS A 232 12.41 -8.91 6.18
C HIS A 232 13.86 -9.31 5.85
N ALA A 233 14.13 -10.61 5.92
CA ALA A 233 15.40 -11.26 5.67
C ALA A 233 15.91 -11.07 4.23
N SER A 234 17.20 -10.74 4.10
CA SER A 234 17.92 -10.70 2.82
C SER A 234 18.46 -12.09 2.46
N GLN A 235 19.06 -12.24 1.28
CA GLN A 235 19.47 -13.53 0.71
C GLN A 235 20.24 -14.44 1.67
N ASP A 236 21.23 -13.91 2.41
CA ASP A 236 22.05 -14.76 3.29
C ASP A 236 21.27 -15.25 4.52
N GLU A 237 20.33 -14.44 5.00
CA GLU A 237 19.41 -14.81 6.09
C GLU A 237 18.39 -15.86 5.62
N LEU A 238 17.87 -15.73 4.39
CA LEU A 238 16.98 -16.73 3.79
C LEU A 238 17.70 -18.08 3.62
N LYS A 239 18.93 -18.07 3.09
CA LYS A 239 19.78 -19.26 2.99
C LYS A 239 20.09 -19.86 4.37
N MET A 240 20.34 -19.02 5.38
CA MET A 240 20.57 -19.47 6.75
C MET A 240 19.34 -20.19 7.32
N MET A 241 18.13 -19.63 7.12
CA MET A 241 16.88 -20.26 7.56
C MET A 241 16.71 -21.64 6.92
N LEU A 242 16.91 -21.76 5.61
CA LEU A 242 16.81 -23.03 4.89
C LEU A 242 17.84 -24.06 5.38
N ASN A 243 19.09 -23.64 5.63
CA ASN A 243 20.15 -24.51 6.18
C ASN A 243 19.88 -24.98 7.61
N LEU A 244 19.21 -24.16 8.43
CA LEU A 244 18.81 -24.54 9.79
C LEU A 244 17.65 -25.54 9.77
N LEU A 245 16.65 -25.30 8.91
CA LEU A 245 15.45 -26.13 8.83
C LEU A 245 15.65 -27.42 8.03
N LYS A 246 16.60 -27.45 7.08
CA LYS A 246 16.87 -28.59 6.17
C LYS A 246 15.59 -29.23 5.60
N PRO A 247 14.68 -28.43 5.01
CA PRO A 247 13.37 -28.93 4.64
C PRO A 247 13.43 -29.87 3.43
N LYS A 248 12.55 -30.88 3.39
CA LYS A 248 12.39 -31.73 2.20
C LYS A 248 11.79 -30.96 1.03
N TYR A 249 10.79 -30.11 1.30
CA TYR A 249 10.10 -29.26 0.34
C TYR A 249 10.12 -27.78 0.76
N VAL A 250 10.11 -26.86 -0.20
CA VAL A 250 10.06 -25.42 0.05
C VAL A 250 8.90 -24.80 -0.72
N MET A 251 8.15 -23.91 -0.06
CA MET A 251 7.10 -23.09 -0.66
C MET A 251 7.39 -21.62 -0.32
N PRO A 252 8.03 -20.87 -1.23
CA PRO A 252 8.21 -19.44 -1.06
C PRO A 252 6.86 -18.73 -1.00
N VAL A 253 6.67 -17.84 -0.01
CA VAL A 253 5.45 -17.03 0.15
C VAL A 253 5.81 -15.58 0.49
N HIS A 254 4.79 -14.73 0.70
CA HIS A 254 4.94 -13.33 1.11
C HIS A 254 5.87 -12.54 0.16
N GLY A 255 5.43 -12.41 -1.09
CA GLY A 255 6.10 -11.61 -2.12
C GLY A 255 5.40 -11.73 -3.48
N GLU A 256 5.64 -10.77 -4.37
CA GLU A 256 5.29 -10.91 -5.79
C GLU A 256 6.02 -12.10 -6.43
N TYR A 257 5.53 -12.55 -7.59
CA TYR A 257 6.06 -13.72 -8.30
C TYR A 257 7.59 -13.69 -8.52
N ARG A 258 8.14 -12.52 -8.87
CA ARG A 258 9.60 -12.34 -9.01
C ARG A 258 10.37 -12.67 -7.73
N HIS A 259 9.87 -12.24 -6.57
CA HIS A 259 10.51 -12.53 -5.29
C HIS A 259 10.49 -14.03 -4.99
N MET A 260 9.36 -14.70 -5.26
CA MET A 260 9.24 -16.15 -5.07
C MET A 260 10.20 -16.92 -5.98
N ILE A 261 10.39 -16.48 -7.23
CA ILE A 261 11.38 -17.03 -8.16
C ILE A 261 12.81 -16.85 -7.63
N HIS A 262 13.16 -15.66 -7.12
CA HIS A 262 14.47 -15.43 -6.53
C HIS A 262 14.70 -16.29 -5.29
N HIS A 263 13.69 -16.44 -4.43
CA HIS A 263 13.77 -17.31 -3.27
C HIS A 263 13.93 -18.79 -3.65
N ALA A 264 13.21 -19.26 -4.69
CA ALA A 264 13.39 -20.60 -5.22
C ALA A 264 14.85 -20.86 -5.64
N LYS A 265 15.48 -19.90 -6.34
CA LYS A 265 16.91 -20.01 -6.69
C LYS A 265 17.81 -20.10 -5.45
N LEU A 266 17.55 -19.32 -4.40
CA LEU A 266 18.30 -19.42 -3.15
C LEU A 266 18.13 -20.79 -2.48
N ALA A 267 16.95 -21.39 -2.59
CA ALA A 267 16.69 -22.74 -2.08
C ALA A 267 17.47 -23.81 -2.87
N GLU A 268 17.54 -23.68 -4.19
CA GLU A 268 18.39 -24.53 -5.04
C GLU A 268 19.87 -24.40 -4.69
N GLU A 269 20.35 -23.16 -4.48
CA GLU A 269 21.75 -22.88 -4.11
C GLU A 269 22.18 -23.57 -2.80
N VAL A 270 21.26 -23.71 -1.83
CA VAL A 270 21.52 -24.41 -0.57
C VAL A 270 21.19 -25.91 -0.63
N GLY A 271 20.89 -26.44 -1.82
CA GLY A 271 20.78 -27.88 -2.08
C GLY A 271 19.37 -28.46 -2.03
N VAL A 272 18.32 -27.64 -2.02
CA VAL A 272 16.94 -28.14 -2.20
C VAL A 272 16.76 -28.51 -3.68
N PRO A 273 16.37 -29.76 -4.01
CA PRO A 273 16.16 -30.14 -5.41
C PRO A 273 15.10 -29.27 -6.09
N PRO A 274 15.27 -28.84 -7.36
CA PRO A 274 14.28 -28.00 -8.05
C PRO A 274 12.86 -28.58 -8.06
N GLY A 275 12.74 -29.91 -8.19
CA GLY A 275 11.45 -30.62 -8.14
C GLY A 275 10.76 -30.63 -6.77
N ASN A 276 11.43 -30.14 -5.73
CA ASN A 276 10.91 -30.03 -4.36
C ASN A 276 10.54 -28.59 -3.97
N ILE A 277 10.61 -27.65 -4.91
CA ILE A 277 10.28 -26.24 -4.67
C ILE A 277 8.97 -25.91 -5.39
N PHE A 278 7.98 -25.41 -4.65
CA PHE A 278 6.63 -25.16 -5.14
C PHE A 278 6.32 -23.68 -5.13
N LEU A 279 6.28 -23.08 -6.31
CA LEU A 279 5.75 -21.74 -6.53
C LEU A 279 4.23 -21.86 -6.67
N THR A 280 3.51 -21.21 -5.76
CA THR A 280 2.04 -21.30 -5.69
C THR A 280 1.41 -19.94 -5.91
N GLU A 281 0.22 -19.95 -6.51
CA GLU A 281 -0.65 -18.79 -6.58
C GLU A 281 -1.76 -18.86 -5.54
N ILE A 282 -2.40 -17.71 -5.27
CA ILE A 282 -3.56 -17.64 -4.38
C ILE A 282 -4.64 -18.61 -4.89
N GLY A 283 -5.09 -19.50 -4.01
CA GLY A 283 -6.10 -20.52 -4.31
C GLY A 283 -5.56 -21.86 -4.77
N ASN A 284 -4.25 -22.01 -5.04
CA ASN A 284 -3.67 -23.34 -5.29
C ASN A 284 -3.72 -24.21 -4.03
N VAL A 285 -4.00 -25.50 -4.22
CA VAL A 285 -3.96 -26.50 -3.13
C VAL A 285 -2.67 -27.31 -3.25
N LEU A 286 -1.79 -27.20 -2.25
CA LEU A 286 -0.60 -28.03 -2.15
C LEU A 286 -0.94 -29.28 -1.33
N GLU A 287 -0.94 -30.45 -1.98
CA GLU A 287 -1.15 -31.75 -1.34
C GLU A 287 0.17 -32.31 -0.83
N LEU A 288 0.22 -32.62 0.46
CA LEU A 288 1.39 -33.20 1.12
C LEU A 288 1.09 -34.59 1.68
N THR A 289 1.98 -35.53 1.38
CA THR A 289 2.04 -36.86 2.01
C THR A 289 3.44 -37.07 2.58
N ASN A 290 3.67 -38.19 3.28
CA ASN A 290 5.00 -38.53 3.80
C ASN A 290 6.06 -38.61 2.66
N ASN A 291 5.63 -38.96 1.44
CA ASN A 291 6.51 -39.30 0.33
C ASN A 291 6.39 -38.36 -0.88
N SER A 292 5.34 -37.54 -0.97
CA SER A 292 5.09 -36.67 -2.12
C SER A 292 4.59 -35.29 -1.69
N CYS A 293 4.88 -34.30 -2.55
CA CYS A 293 4.29 -32.98 -2.49
C CYS A 293 3.94 -32.59 -3.94
N LYS A 294 2.70 -32.15 -4.18
CA LYS A 294 2.25 -31.71 -5.51
C LYS A 294 1.15 -30.68 -5.37
N ILE A 295 1.07 -29.77 -6.34
CA ILE A 295 -0.11 -28.92 -6.49
C ILE A 295 -1.23 -29.81 -7.03
N ASN A 296 -2.32 -29.96 -6.27
CA ASN A 296 -3.46 -30.79 -6.64
C ASN A 296 -4.78 -30.04 -6.47
N GLY A 297 -5.20 -29.38 -7.56
CA GLY A 297 -6.44 -28.63 -7.62
C GLY A 297 -6.32 -27.19 -7.13
N SER A 298 -7.48 -26.54 -7.05
CA SER A 298 -7.63 -25.16 -6.62
C SER A 298 -8.91 -24.99 -5.82
N VAL A 299 -8.95 -23.95 -5.00
CA VAL A 299 -10.14 -23.50 -4.27
C VAL A 299 -10.58 -22.14 -4.78
N ALA A 300 -11.87 -21.84 -4.62
CA ALA A 300 -12.40 -20.52 -4.91
C ALA A 300 -11.63 -19.48 -4.08
N SER A 301 -11.02 -18.53 -4.77
CA SER A 301 -10.18 -17.50 -4.18
C SER A 301 -10.25 -16.24 -5.04
N GLY A 302 -9.90 -15.11 -4.45
CA GLY A 302 -9.96 -13.84 -5.16
C GLY A 302 -9.85 -12.65 -4.20
N LYS A 303 -9.92 -11.46 -4.78
CA LYS A 303 -9.90 -10.20 -4.04
C LYS A 303 -11.34 -9.79 -3.73
N VAL A 304 -11.62 -9.50 -2.47
CA VAL A 304 -12.85 -8.80 -2.06
C VAL A 304 -12.48 -7.35 -1.82
N LEU A 305 -13.11 -6.45 -2.56
CA LEU A 305 -12.86 -5.01 -2.43
C LEU A 305 -13.77 -4.42 -1.36
N VAL A 306 -13.25 -3.44 -0.63
CA VAL A 306 -13.98 -2.73 0.42
C VAL A 306 -13.95 -1.24 0.09
N ASP A 307 -15.12 -0.61 0.01
CA ASP A 307 -15.26 0.82 -0.24
C ASP A 307 -16.25 1.43 0.76
N GLY A 308 -15.74 2.22 1.70
CA GLY A 308 -16.53 2.75 2.81
C GLY A 308 -17.09 1.64 3.71
N LEU A 309 -18.42 1.51 3.75
CA LEU A 309 -19.14 0.47 4.49
C LEU A 309 -19.44 -0.78 3.63
N GLY A 310 -19.21 -0.68 2.31
CA GLY A 310 -19.44 -1.73 1.35
C GLY A 310 -18.35 -2.79 1.38
N ILE A 311 -18.73 -4.06 1.50
CA ILE A 311 -17.84 -5.21 1.41
C ILE A 311 -18.27 -6.04 0.20
N GLY A 312 -17.44 -6.08 -0.84
CA GLY A 312 -17.70 -6.83 -2.06
C GLY A 312 -18.76 -6.25 -2.99
N ASP A 313 -19.30 -5.07 -2.68
CA ASP A 313 -20.25 -4.31 -3.50
C ASP A 313 -19.56 -3.60 -4.68
N VAL A 314 -18.27 -3.29 -4.54
CA VAL A 314 -17.42 -2.83 -5.65
C VAL A 314 -16.92 -4.02 -6.45
N GLY A 315 -17.67 -4.39 -7.49
CA GLY A 315 -17.24 -5.37 -8.48
C GLY A 315 -16.29 -4.82 -9.54
N ASN A 316 -15.71 -5.71 -10.35
CA ASN A 316 -14.84 -5.34 -11.49
C ASN A 316 -15.53 -4.38 -12.49
N ILE A 317 -16.87 -4.46 -12.62
CA ILE A 317 -17.64 -3.58 -13.50
C ILE A 317 -17.58 -2.13 -12.99
N VAL A 318 -17.84 -1.92 -11.68
CA VAL A 318 -17.79 -0.59 -11.06
C VAL A 318 -16.40 0.02 -11.20
N LEU A 319 -15.34 -0.77 -11.00
CA LEU A 319 -13.96 -0.30 -11.20
C LEU A 319 -13.66 0.06 -12.66
N ARG A 320 -14.12 -0.75 -13.61
CA ARG A 320 -13.95 -0.47 -15.05
C ARG A 320 -14.65 0.84 -15.42
N ASP A 321 -15.86 1.05 -14.94
CA ASP A 321 -16.62 2.26 -15.22
C ASP A 321 -15.93 3.49 -14.58
N ARG A 322 -15.49 3.39 -13.33
CA ARG A 322 -14.67 4.44 -12.67
C ARG A 322 -13.40 4.75 -13.47
N LYS A 323 -12.72 3.73 -14.00
CA LYS A 323 -11.50 3.91 -14.81
C LYS A 323 -11.80 4.70 -16.09
N HIS A 324 -12.80 4.26 -16.88
CA HIS A 324 -13.19 4.98 -18.11
C HIS A 324 -13.60 6.43 -17.82
N LEU A 325 -14.37 6.66 -16.76
CA LEU A 325 -14.76 8.01 -16.34
C LEU A 325 -13.55 8.88 -15.95
N SER A 326 -12.52 8.29 -15.33
CA SER A 326 -11.31 9.02 -14.92
C SER A 326 -10.36 9.34 -16.06
N GLU A 327 -10.33 8.51 -17.12
CA GLU A 327 -9.41 8.66 -18.26
C GLU A 327 -10.03 9.52 -19.37
N ASP A 328 -11.29 9.26 -19.72
CA ASP A 328 -11.94 9.86 -20.90
C ASP A 328 -13.15 10.75 -20.57
N GLY A 329 -13.60 10.76 -19.32
CA GLY A 329 -14.80 11.51 -18.90
C GLY A 329 -16.12 10.89 -19.39
N ILE A 330 -17.20 11.65 -19.26
CA ILE A 330 -18.56 11.23 -19.62
C ILE A 330 -19.25 12.25 -20.55
N PHE A 331 -20.08 11.71 -21.43
CA PHE A 331 -20.89 12.45 -22.38
C PHE A 331 -22.32 11.90 -22.36
N ILE A 332 -23.24 12.63 -21.74
CA ILE A 332 -24.63 12.21 -21.55
C ILE A 332 -25.47 12.92 -22.62
N VAL A 333 -26.30 12.14 -23.32
CA VAL A 333 -27.22 12.66 -24.35
C VAL A 333 -28.64 12.36 -23.88
N ILE A 334 -29.41 13.38 -23.55
CA ILE A 334 -30.77 13.26 -23.04
C ILE A 334 -31.74 13.63 -24.15
N MET A 335 -32.70 12.75 -24.43
CA MET A 335 -33.68 12.93 -25.50
C MET A 335 -35.04 12.50 -25.02
N THR A 336 -36.05 13.29 -25.38
CA THR A 336 -37.45 13.06 -25.06
C THR A 336 -38.17 12.65 -26.33
N ILE A 337 -38.68 11.43 -26.39
CA ILE A 337 -39.23 10.81 -27.59
C ILE A 337 -40.71 10.43 -27.35
N SER A 338 -41.55 10.59 -28.37
CA SER A 338 -42.95 10.17 -28.36
C SER A 338 -43.09 8.66 -28.46
N SER A 339 -43.97 8.10 -27.61
CA SER A 339 -44.32 6.68 -27.63
C SER A 339 -45.10 6.24 -28.88
N GLU A 340 -45.80 7.16 -29.54
CA GLU A 340 -46.71 6.84 -30.65
C GLU A 340 -46.00 6.71 -31.99
N ASP A 341 -45.04 7.61 -32.25
CA ASP A 341 -44.41 7.79 -33.56
C ASP A 341 -42.88 7.86 -33.51
N ASN A 342 -42.27 7.66 -32.33
CA ASN A 342 -40.83 7.73 -32.11
C ASN A 342 -40.19 9.06 -32.54
N HIS A 343 -40.96 10.16 -32.62
CA HIS A 343 -40.41 11.47 -32.93
C HIS A 343 -39.75 12.11 -31.71
N LEU A 344 -38.72 12.93 -31.94
CA LEU A 344 -38.08 13.72 -30.90
C LEU A 344 -38.99 14.90 -30.50
N ILE A 345 -39.49 14.88 -29.26
CA ILE A 345 -40.31 15.96 -28.67
C ILE A 345 -39.40 17.07 -28.16
N THR A 346 -38.32 16.73 -27.45
CA THR A 346 -37.44 17.69 -26.78
C THR A 346 -36.02 17.14 -26.64
N GLY A 347 -35.01 18.00 -26.72
CA GLY A 347 -33.59 17.64 -26.78
C GLY A 347 -33.07 17.59 -28.23
N PRO A 348 -31.90 16.99 -28.50
CA PRO A 348 -31.02 16.30 -27.56
C PRO A 348 -30.25 17.28 -26.67
N ASP A 349 -30.40 17.15 -25.35
CA ASP A 349 -29.60 17.89 -24.38
C ASP A 349 -28.33 17.13 -24.04
N ILE A 350 -27.20 17.81 -24.17
CA ILE A 350 -25.89 17.20 -23.97
C ILE A 350 -25.25 17.73 -22.69
N VAL A 351 -24.88 16.82 -21.80
CA VAL A 351 -24.14 17.12 -20.57
C VAL A 351 -22.81 16.41 -20.60
N SER A 352 -21.71 17.16 -20.52
CA SER A 352 -20.36 16.61 -20.43
C SER A 352 -19.67 16.96 -19.11
N ARG A 353 -18.93 15.98 -18.56
CA ARG A 353 -18.08 16.13 -17.37
C ARG A 353 -16.78 15.37 -17.59
N GLY A 354 -15.64 16.01 -17.29
CA GLY A 354 -14.31 15.38 -17.40
C GLY A 354 -13.82 15.11 -18.84
N PHE A 355 -14.64 15.32 -19.86
CA PHE A 355 -14.29 15.07 -21.26
C PHE A 355 -13.91 16.36 -22.00
N VAL A 356 -14.82 17.33 -22.12
CA VAL A 356 -14.54 18.64 -22.73
C VAL A 356 -14.96 19.78 -21.81
N TYR A 357 -14.24 20.90 -21.87
CA TYR A 357 -14.62 22.10 -21.13
C TYR A 357 -15.74 22.82 -21.88
N VAL A 358 -16.97 22.69 -21.37
CA VAL A 358 -18.21 23.12 -22.04
C VAL A 358 -18.14 24.57 -22.56
N ARG A 359 -17.55 25.49 -21.80
CA ARG A 359 -17.45 26.92 -22.18
C ARG A 359 -16.55 27.18 -23.40
N GLU A 360 -15.63 26.27 -23.70
CA GLU A 360 -14.71 26.39 -24.84
C GLU A 360 -15.08 25.42 -25.97
N SER A 361 -16.14 24.62 -25.80
CA SER A 361 -16.52 23.55 -26.73
C SER A 361 -17.97 23.68 -27.23
N GLU A 362 -18.55 24.88 -27.20
CA GLU A 362 -19.94 25.11 -27.65
C GLU A 362 -20.16 24.65 -29.10
N ALA A 363 -19.24 24.96 -30.01
CA ALA A 363 -19.33 24.52 -31.41
C ALA A 363 -19.35 22.98 -31.55
N LEU A 364 -18.52 22.28 -30.77
CA LEU A 364 -18.49 20.81 -30.76
C LEU A 364 -19.81 20.23 -30.25
N LEU A 365 -20.38 20.84 -29.21
CA LEU A 365 -21.65 20.43 -28.64
C LEU A 365 -22.81 20.67 -29.60
N GLU A 366 -22.80 21.80 -30.33
CA GLU A 366 -23.83 22.10 -31.32
C GLU A 366 -23.76 21.14 -32.51
N GLU A 367 -22.55 20.89 -33.05
CA GLU A 367 -22.36 19.87 -34.09
C GLU A 367 -22.83 18.48 -33.63
N ALA A 368 -22.58 18.13 -32.36
CA ALA A 368 -23.05 16.87 -31.78
C ALA A 368 -24.59 16.81 -31.70
N ARG A 369 -25.25 17.90 -31.29
CA ARG A 369 -26.72 18.00 -31.27
C ARG A 369 -27.30 17.81 -32.66
N GLU A 370 -26.80 18.56 -33.64
CA GLU A 370 -27.24 18.46 -35.03
C GLU A 370 -27.07 17.04 -35.59
N LEU A 371 -25.98 16.37 -35.22
CA LEU A 371 -25.72 15.00 -35.66
C LEU A 371 -26.68 14.00 -35.02
N VAL A 372 -26.98 14.13 -33.72
CA VAL A 372 -27.96 13.29 -33.04
C VAL A 372 -29.37 13.53 -33.59
N THR A 373 -29.79 14.79 -33.78
CA THR A 373 -31.11 15.13 -34.32
C THR A 373 -31.31 14.53 -35.70
N ARG A 374 -30.34 14.70 -36.61
CA ARG A 374 -30.41 14.10 -37.96
C ARG A 374 -30.50 12.58 -37.90
N ASN A 375 -29.73 11.94 -37.02
CA ASN A 375 -29.79 10.49 -36.88
C ASN A 375 -31.16 10.02 -36.37
N LEU A 376 -31.73 10.71 -35.39
CA LEU A 376 -33.06 10.40 -34.88
C LEU A 376 -34.15 10.57 -35.94
N GLU A 377 -34.09 11.61 -36.76
CA GLU A 377 -35.02 11.81 -37.89
C GLU A 377 -34.92 10.68 -38.92
N GLU A 378 -33.71 10.18 -39.21
CA GLU A 378 -33.51 9.03 -40.10
C GLU A 378 -34.01 7.72 -39.49
N LEU A 379 -33.83 7.54 -38.18
CA LEU A 379 -34.31 6.36 -37.45
C LEU A 379 -35.83 6.35 -37.31
N GLY A 380 -36.47 7.50 -37.07
CA GLY A 380 -37.93 7.64 -37.00
C GLY A 380 -38.65 7.33 -38.31
N LYS A 381 -38.00 7.53 -39.46
CA LYS A 381 -38.52 7.14 -40.79
C LYS A 381 -38.54 5.62 -41.02
N LYS A 382 -37.79 4.84 -40.22
CA LYS A 382 -37.77 3.38 -40.25
C LYS A 382 -38.69 2.86 -39.14
N ASN A 383 -39.86 2.33 -39.52
CA ASN A 383 -40.92 1.84 -38.61
C ASN A 383 -40.41 1.14 -37.32
N LYS A 384 -41.04 1.49 -36.18
CA LYS A 384 -40.94 0.89 -34.83
C LYS A 384 -39.59 0.25 -34.49
N GLN A 385 -38.58 1.09 -34.26
CA GLN A 385 -37.35 0.65 -33.60
C GLN A 385 -37.54 0.58 -32.09
N ASP A 386 -36.98 -0.45 -31.48
CA ASP A 386 -36.88 -0.58 -30.02
C ASP A 386 -35.91 0.47 -29.45
N TRP A 387 -36.15 0.88 -28.20
CA TRP A 387 -35.36 1.87 -27.47
C TRP A 387 -33.87 1.51 -27.38
N SER A 388 -33.57 0.21 -27.34
CA SER A 388 -32.20 -0.29 -27.36
C SER A 388 -31.47 0.09 -28.64
N SER A 389 -32.15 0.04 -29.80
CA SER A 389 -31.60 0.41 -31.10
C SER A 389 -31.34 1.90 -31.21
N ILE A 390 -32.25 2.74 -30.71
CA ILE A 390 -32.07 4.20 -30.67
C ILE A 390 -30.86 4.56 -29.79
N LYS A 391 -30.79 4.00 -28.58
CA LYS A 391 -29.67 4.21 -27.66
C LYS A 391 -28.33 3.78 -28.29
N ASN A 392 -28.28 2.61 -28.92
CA ASN A 392 -27.06 2.12 -29.55
C ASN A 392 -26.66 2.98 -30.77
N GLY A 393 -27.61 3.38 -31.62
CA GLY A 393 -27.34 4.24 -32.78
C GLY A 393 -26.75 5.59 -32.37
N VAL A 394 -27.34 6.23 -31.36
CA VAL A 394 -26.81 7.49 -30.80
C VAL A 394 -25.42 7.29 -30.22
N LYS A 395 -25.22 6.21 -29.46
CA LYS A 395 -23.93 5.89 -28.86
C LYS A 395 -22.82 5.71 -29.90
N ASP A 396 -23.07 4.94 -30.96
CA ASP A 396 -22.07 4.61 -31.97
C ASP A 396 -21.68 5.84 -32.80
N ILE A 397 -22.67 6.64 -33.20
CA ILE A 397 -22.44 7.86 -33.98
C ILE A 397 -21.70 8.91 -33.15
N MET A 398 -22.07 9.07 -31.88
CA MET A 398 -21.34 9.97 -30.97
C MET A 398 -19.93 9.47 -30.70
N ALA A 399 -19.71 8.16 -30.58
CA ALA A 399 -18.39 7.60 -30.35
C ALA A 399 -17.45 7.89 -31.52
N GLU A 400 -17.92 7.70 -32.76
CA GLU A 400 -17.13 8.00 -33.96
C GLU A 400 -16.85 9.50 -34.10
N PHE A 401 -17.89 10.33 -33.94
CA PHE A 401 -17.78 11.79 -34.05
C PHE A 401 -16.79 12.37 -33.04
N LEU A 402 -16.95 12.02 -31.75
CA LEU A 402 -16.11 12.54 -30.68
C LEU A 402 -14.66 12.06 -30.82
N TYR A 403 -14.45 10.82 -31.23
CA TYR A 403 -13.10 10.32 -31.50
C TYR A 403 -12.45 11.05 -32.67
N LYS A 404 -13.17 11.27 -33.76
CA LYS A 404 -12.65 12.00 -34.94
C LYS A 404 -12.27 13.45 -34.62
N LYS A 405 -13.05 14.12 -33.77
CA LYS A 405 -12.82 15.52 -33.40
C LYS A 405 -11.79 15.70 -32.28
N THR A 406 -11.66 14.73 -31.37
CA THR A 406 -10.90 14.93 -30.11
C THR A 406 -9.83 13.86 -29.85
N GLY A 407 -9.79 12.77 -30.61
CA GLY A 407 -8.91 11.62 -30.37
C GLY A 407 -9.22 10.80 -29.12
N ARG A 408 -10.31 11.11 -28.40
CA ARG A 408 -10.68 10.52 -27.10
C ARG A 408 -12.03 9.82 -27.20
N ARG A 409 -12.29 8.86 -26.29
CA ARG A 409 -13.51 8.03 -26.29
C ARG A 409 -14.22 8.10 -24.94
N PRO A 410 -15.01 9.15 -24.68
CA PRO A 410 -15.72 9.27 -23.41
C PRO A 410 -16.74 8.15 -23.24
N MET A 411 -17.14 7.93 -21.98
CA MET A 411 -18.32 7.11 -21.72
C MET A 411 -19.56 7.86 -22.23
N ILE A 412 -20.19 7.33 -23.29
CA ILE A 412 -21.41 7.91 -23.86
C ILE A 412 -22.63 7.23 -23.26
N LEU A 413 -23.51 8.02 -22.64
CA LEU A 413 -24.72 7.55 -21.99
C LEU A 413 -25.96 8.23 -22.61
N PRO A 414 -26.62 7.58 -23.57
CA PRO A 414 -27.89 8.06 -24.12
C PRO A 414 -29.05 7.72 -23.17
N ILE A 415 -29.79 8.74 -22.75
CA ILE A 415 -30.98 8.65 -21.90
C ILE A 415 -32.18 9.03 -22.75
N VAL A 416 -33.12 8.10 -22.86
CA VAL A 416 -34.39 8.32 -23.58
C VAL A 416 -35.49 8.44 -22.54
N ILE A 417 -36.25 9.53 -22.61
CA ILE A 417 -37.45 9.79 -21.81
C ILE A 417 -38.64 9.65 -22.76
N GLU A 418 -39.58 8.79 -22.41
CA GLU A 418 -40.80 8.56 -23.20
C GLU A 418 -41.92 9.46 -22.66
N VAL A 419 -42.71 10.03 -23.57
CA VAL A 419 -43.88 10.87 -23.24
C VAL A 419 -45.05 10.54 -24.14
#